data_AF-A0A939DUE2-F1
#
_entry.id   AF-A0A939DUE2-F1
#
_cell.length_a   1.000
_cell.length_b   1.000
_cell.length_c   1.000
_cell.angle_alpha   90.00
_cell.angle_beta   90.00
_cell.angle_gamma   90.00
#
_symmetry.space_group_name_H-M   'P 1'
#
loop_
_entity.id
_entity.type
_entity.pdbx_description
1 polymer ?
#
loop_
_entity_poly.entity_id
_entity_poly.type
_entity_poly.pdbx_seq_one_letter_code
_entity_poly.pdbx_strand_id
1 'polypeptide(L)' 'YFGLILAVASRYQKNLGIGTLVATMLPYSMIFFVGWTVLFYLWVFVLGMPVGPGAPTYYTP' A
#
# COMPACT_ATOMS: atom_id res chain seq x y z
N TYR A 1 -10.40 -13.46 6.57
CA TYR A 1 -8.95 -13.18 6.50
C TYR A 1 -8.37 -12.67 7.82
N PHE A 2 -8.89 -11.56 8.36
CA PHE A 2 -8.35 -10.96 9.61
C PHE A 2 -8.34 -11.91 10.82
N GLY A 3 -9.40 -12.72 11.01
CA GLY A 3 -9.46 -13.71 12.08
C GLY A 3 -8.42 -14.84 11.98
N LEU A 4 -8.07 -15.27 10.76
CA LEU A 4 -7.01 -16.26 10.53
C LEU A 4 -5.64 -15.67 10.85
N ILE A 5 -5.38 -14.44 10.40
CA ILE A 5 -4.13 -13.71 10.67
C ILE A 5 -3.96 -13.49 12.18
N LEU A 6 -5.03 -13.11 12.87
CA LEU A 6 -5.03 -12.95 14.33
C LEU A 6 -4.79 -14.28 15.05
N ALA A 7 -5.43 -15.37 14.63
CA ALA A 7 -5.23 -16.70 15.23
C ALA A 7 -3.79 -17.19 15.07
N VAL A 8 -3.18 -16.97 13.90
CA VAL A 8 -1.77 -17.30 13.64
C VAL A 8 -0.83 -16.38 14.43
N ALA A 9 -1.09 -15.08 14.47
CA ALA A 9 -0.26 -14.12 15.19
C ALA A 9 -0.33 -14.31 16.72
N SER A 10 -1.52 -14.64 17.25
CA SER A 10 -1.75 -14.97 18.66
C SER A 10 -0.96 -16.21 19.11
N ARG A 11 -0.65 -17.13 18.18
CA ARG A 11 0.23 -18.28 18.44
C ARG A 11 1.68 -17.91 18.75
N TYR A 12 2.18 -16.82 18.16
CA TYR A 12 3.54 -16.32 18.37
C TYR A 12 3.61 -15.22 19.44
N GLN A 13 2.53 -14.45 19.64
CA GLN A 13 2.43 -13.44 20.70
C GLN A 13 1.07 -13.51 21.41
N LYS A 14 1.10 -14.07 22.62
CA LYS A 14 -0.09 -14.37 23.45
C LYS A 14 -0.88 -13.13 23.91
N ASN A 15 -0.25 -11.94 23.89
CA ASN A 15 -0.85 -10.65 24.29
C ASN A 15 -1.18 -9.75 23.08
N LEU A 16 -1.11 -10.26 21.86
CA LEU A 16 -1.37 -9.46 20.67
C LEU A 16 -2.88 -9.27 20.48
N GLY A 17 -3.39 -8.12 20.94
CA GLY A 17 -4.77 -7.71 20.71
C GLY A 17 -5.02 -7.24 19.27
N ILE A 18 -6.28 -7.08 18.91
CA ILE A 18 -6.70 -6.56 17.60
C ILE A 18 -6.07 -5.19 17.34
N GLY A 19 -6.07 -4.31 18.35
CA GLY A 19 -5.49 -2.96 18.24
C GLY A 19 -3.99 -2.96 18.00
N THR A 20 -3.24 -3.85 18.65
CA THR A 20 -1.78 -3.96 18.45
C THR A 20 -1.46 -4.46 17.05
N LEU A 21 -2.23 -5.42 16.52
CA LEU A 21 -2.04 -5.94 15.17
C LEU A 21 -2.34 -4.85 14.11
N VAL A 22 -3.40 -4.07 14.29
CA VAL A 22 -3.70 -2.93 13.40
C VAL A 22 -2.62 -1.83 13.53
N ALA A 23 -2.16 -1.54 14.74
CA ALA A 23 -1.15 -0.52 14.99
C ALA A 23 0.23 -0.88 14.39
N THR A 24 0.60 -2.16 14.38
CA THR A 24 1.85 -2.60 13.72
C THR A 24 1.74 -2.63 12.21
N MET A 25 0.53 -2.82 11.66
CA MET A 25 0.28 -2.76 10.22
C MET A 25 0.16 -1.33 9.68
N LEU A 26 -0.27 -0.37 10.51
CA LEU A 26 -0.40 1.05 10.13
C LEU A 26 0.87 1.66 9.51
N PRO A 27 2.06 1.60 10.12
CA PRO A 27 3.26 2.20 9.53
C PRO A 27 3.63 1.55 8.19
N TYR A 28 3.42 0.23 8.05
CA TYR A 28 3.66 -0.46 6.79
C TYR A 28 2.72 0.04 5.69
N SER A 29 1.42 0.15 6.00
CA SER A 29 0.42 0.70 5.07
C SER A 29 0.73 2.14 4.66
N MET A 30 1.20 2.98 5.59
CA MET A 30 1.58 4.37 5.30
C MET A 30 2.79 4.44 4.37
N ILE A 31 3.84 3.67 4.64
CA ILE A 31 5.04 3.63 3.79
C ILE A 31 4.67 3.11 2.40
N PHE A 32 3.87 2.05 2.33
CA PHE A 32 3.43 1.50 1.06
C PHE A 32 2.59 2.51 0.27
N PHE A 33 1.65 3.19 0.92
CA PHE A 33 0.83 4.22 0.30
C PHE A 33 1.69 5.36 -0.28
N VAL A 34 2.58 5.93 0.55
CA VAL A 34 3.46 7.03 0.12
C VAL A 34 4.41 6.56 -0.99
N GLY A 35 5.04 5.40 -0.82
CA GLY A 35 5.96 4.82 -1.81
C GLY A 35 5.26 4.56 -3.14
N TRP A 36 4.03 4.05 -3.11
CA TRP A 36 3.23 3.80 -4.30
C TRP A 36 2.82 5.09 -5.00
N THR A 37 2.39 6.11 -4.24
CA THR A 37 2.07 7.44 -4.80
C THR A 37 3.30 8.08 -5.44
N VAL A 38 4.46 8.02 -4.78
CA VAL A 38 5.71 8.56 -5.31
C VAL A 38 6.13 7.82 -6.58
N LEU A 39 6.08 6.48 -6.58
CA LEU A 39 6.38 5.68 -7.77
C LEU A 39 5.48 6.06 -8.93
N PHE A 40 4.17 6.19 -8.69
CA PHE A 40 3.22 6.62 -9.70
C PHE A 40 3.56 8.02 -10.24
N TYR A 41 3.90 8.96 -9.37
CA TYR A 41 4.25 10.32 -9.78
C TYR A 41 5.52 10.37 -10.64
N LEU A 42 6.56 9.67 -10.20
CA LEU A 42 7.82 9.57 -10.95
C LEU A 42 7.61 8.89 -12.31
N TRP A 43 6.83 7.82 -12.35
CA TRP A 43 6.55 7.08 -13.57
C TRP A 43 5.77 7.91 -14.60
N VAL A 44 4.70 8.57 -14.16
CA VAL A 44 3.76 9.26 -15.05
C VAL A 44 4.26 10.65 -15.44
N PHE A 45 4.77 11.43 -14.47
CA PHE A 45 5.11 12.83 -14.71
C PHE A 45 6.59 13.08 -14.99
N VAL A 46 7.51 12.30 -14.40
CA VAL A 46 8.95 12.47 -14.64
C VAL A 46 9.42 11.66 -15.85
N LEU A 47 9.03 10.40 -15.92
CA LEU A 47 9.38 9.50 -17.03
C LEU A 47 8.44 9.63 -18.23
N GLY A 48 7.32 10.35 -18.09
CA GLY A 48 6.36 10.58 -19.17
C GLY A 48 5.70 9.32 -19.73
N MET A 49 5.79 8.20 -19.00
CA MET A 49 5.25 6.92 -19.46
C MET A 49 3.73 6.89 -19.27
N PRO A 50 2.98 6.37 -20.27
CA PRO A 50 1.55 6.29 -20.15
C PRO A 50 1.17 5.33 -19.03
N VAL A 51 0.11 5.65 -18.29
CA VAL A 51 -0.44 4.82 -17.21
C VAL A 51 -0.93 3.45 -17.71
N GLY A 52 -1.13 3.33 -19.02
CA GLY A 52 -1.43 2.09 -19.72
C GLY A 52 -1.35 2.27 -21.24
N PRO A 53 -1.21 1.18 -22.01
CA PRO A 53 -1.21 1.25 -23.46
C PRO A 53 -2.52 1.88 -23.96
N GLY A 54 -2.42 2.97 -24.73
CA GLY A 54 -3.58 3.71 -25.24
C GLY A 54 -4.21 4.72 -24.27
N ALA A 55 -3.61 4.96 -23.10
CA ALA A 55 -4.03 5.99 -22.14
C ALA A 55 -3.06 7.20 -22.17
N PRO A 56 -3.26 8.17 -23.10
CA PRO A 56 -2.46 9.38 -23.12
C PRO A 56 -2.65 10.17 -21.82
N THR A 57 -1.55 10.55 -21.20
CA THR A 57 -1.51 11.28 -19.92
C THR A 57 -1.93 12.75 -20.07
N TYR A 58 -1.87 13.29 -21.29
CA TYR A 58 -2.35 14.61 -21.64
C TYR A 58 -3.38 14.50 -22.74
N TYR A 59 -4.59 15.00 -22.49
CA TYR A 59 -5.56 15.28 -23.53
C TYR A 59 -5.26 16.68 -24.06
N THR A 60 -4.70 16.78 -25.26
CA THR A 60 -4.71 18.04 -26.02
C THR A 60 -6.15 18.30 -26.47
N PRO A 61 -6.68 19.53 -26.31
CA PRO A 61 -8.03 19.88 -26.75
C PRO A 61 -8.22 19.71 -28.26
#